data_AF-A0A6J8C5X1-F1
#
_entry.id   AF-A0A6J8C5X1-F1
#
_cell.length_a   1.000
_cell.length_b   1.000
_cell.length_c   1.000
_cell.angle_alpha   90.00
_cell.angle_beta   90.00
_cell.angle_gamma   90.00
#
_symmetry.space_group_name_H-M   'P 1'
#
loop_
_entity.id
_entity.type
_entity.pdbx_description
1 polymer ?
#
loop_
_entity_poly.entity_id
_entity_poly.type
_entity_poly.pdbx_seq_one_letter_code
_entity_poly.pdbx_strand_id
1 'polypeptide(L)'
;MEVYVQGICHSHLYCDDEQEPPETCRGKNCKFAHLKELYFDSHCHLDLLNRDYHCHIDSINMPKYFGGCISNFCFPINYNQWQNLQSVKFKTHFTIGLHPKCAHLFDINTRLKIEDMATNKDCVAIGECGLDYTKKCAVAIKKKTFKDQLKIANRLDKPIVLHLRDSCMDAFHIAKEYLPASHKIHLHCFTSTIK
;
A
#
# COMPACT_ATOMS: atom_id res chain seq x y z
N MET A 1 18.70 12.44 8.86
CA MET A 1 17.45 12.89 8.22
C MET A 1 16.82 11.65 7.61
N GLU A 2 15.54 11.37 7.82
CA GLU A 2 14.89 10.19 7.23
C GLU A 2 14.22 10.61 5.92
N VAL A 3 14.58 9.96 4.82
CA VAL A 3 13.97 10.25 3.51
C VAL A 3 12.88 9.22 3.23
N TYR A 4 11.63 9.69 3.19
CA TYR A 4 10.49 8.89 2.77
C TYR A 4 10.36 8.98 1.26
N VAL A 5 10.55 7.86 0.58
CA VAL A 5 10.46 7.79 -0.87
C VAL A 5 9.11 7.19 -1.22
N GLN A 6 8.42 7.85 -2.16
CA GLN A 6 7.21 7.31 -2.77
C GLN A 6 7.62 6.51 -4.01
N GLY A 7 7.30 5.21 -4.02
CA GLY A 7 7.48 4.39 -5.21
C GLY A 7 8.89 3.85 -5.37
N ILE A 8 9.35 3.05 -4.41
CA ILE A 8 10.12 1.87 -4.82
C ILE A 8 9.13 0.90 -5.46
N CYS A 9 8.66 1.29 -6.65
CA CYS A 9 8.02 0.38 -7.57
C CYS A 9 8.93 -0.84 -7.65
N HIS A 10 8.32 -2.03 -7.62
CA HIS A 10 8.89 -3.38 -7.58
C HIS A 10 10.15 -3.63 -8.43
N SER A 11 10.49 -2.73 -9.35
CA SER A 11 11.75 -2.64 -10.10
C SER A 11 13.03 -2.39 -9.27
N HIS A 12 13.06 -2.69 -7.97
CA HIS A 12 14.29 -2.60 -7.15
C HIS A 12 14.41 -3.73 -6.12
N LEU A 13 13.47 -4.69 -6.13
CA LEU A 13 13.51 -5.89 -5.31
C LEU A 13 14.13 -6.99 -6.18
N TYR A 14 15.26 -7.52 -5.75
CA TYR A 14 16.02 -8.53 -6.49
C TYR A 14 15.91 -9.87 -5.79
N CYS A 15 15.65 -10.92 -6.55
CA CYS A 15 15.43 -12.28 -6.06
C CYS A 15 16.64 -13.12 -6.47
N ASP A 16 17.18 -13.89 -5.53
CA ASP A 16 18.46 -14.60 -5.67
C ASP A 16 18.53 -15.61 -6.85
N ASP A 17 17.39 -16.00 -7.44
CA ASP A 17 17.33 -17.05 -8.47
C ASP A 17 17.59 -16.58 -9.92
N GLU A 18 17.86 -15.29 -10.15
CA GLU A 18 18.40 -14.82 -11.43
C GLU A 18 19.91 -14.55 -11.31
N GLN A 19 20.73 -15.33 -12.03
CA GLN A 19 22.18 -15.09 -12.18
C GLN A 19 22.52 -13.69 -12.73
N GLU A 20 21.54 -12.98 -13.26
CA GLU A 20 21.61 -11.54 -13.46
C GLU A 20 20.26 -10.88 -13.16
N PRO A 21 20.23 -9.78 -12.41
CA PRO A 21 19.00 -9.03 -12.18
C PRO A 21 18.32 -8.59 -13.50
N PRO A 22 16.99 -8.36 -13.52
CA PRO A 22 16.30 -7.89 -14.71
C PRO A 22 16.97 -6.60 -15.23
N GLU A 23 16.95 -6.34 -16.54
CA GLU A 23 17.73 -5.23 -17.16
C GLU A 23 17.50 -3.85 -16.51
N THR A 24 16.32 -3.62 -15.92
CA THR A 24 15.97 -2.40 -15.16
C THR A 24 16.71 -2.25 -13.82
N CYS A 25 17.41 -3.30 -13.45
CA CYS A 25 17.84 -3.66 -12.12
C CYS A 25 19.36 -4.01 -12.15
N ARG A 26 19.97 -4.20 -13.32
CA ARG A 26 21.44 -4.31 -13.48
C ARG A 26 22.14 -3.03 -13.04
N GLY A 27 22.55 -2.94 -11.77
CA GLY A 27 23.75 -2.28 -11.19
C GLY A 27 24.15 -0.86 -11.63
N LYS A 28 23.44 -0.21 -12.54
CA LYS A 28 23.75 1.06 -13.19
C LYS A 28 22.53 1.98 -13.29
N ASN A 29 21.31 1.44 -13.10
CA ASN A 29 20.04 2.19 -13.16
C ASN A 29 19.19 2.14 -11.88
N CYS A 30 19.68 1.53 -10.78
CA CYS A 30 19.01 1.67 -9.48
C CYS A 30 19.00 3.15 -9.09
N LYS A 31 17.82 3.79 -9.16
CA LYS A 31 17.66 5.22 -8.89
C LYS A 31 18.14 5.61 -7.50
N PHE A 32 18.34 4.66 -6.60
CA PHE A 32 18.70 4.89 -5.21
C PHE A 32 20.13 4.48 -4.88
N ALA A 33 20.91 3.93 -5.83
CA ALA A 33 22.30 3.52 -5.58
C ALA A 33 23.22 4.67 -5.14
N HIS A 34 22.85 5.92 -5.47
CA HIS A 34 23.59 7.12 -5.09
C HIS A 34 23.24 7.63 -3.68
N LEU A 35 22.17 7.12 -3.07
CA LEU A 35 21.78 7.55 -1.72
C LEU A 35 22.83 7.09 -0.71
N LYS A 36 23.16 7.97 0.23
CA LYS A 36 24.10 7.73 1.34
C LYS A 36 23.41 7.81 2.70
N GLU A 37 22.09 7.98 2.71
CA GLU A 37 21.26 8.11 3.89
C GLU A 37 20.16 7.04 3.87
N LEU A 38 19.67 6.69 5.07
CA LEU A 38 18.57 5.74 5.20
C LEU A 38 17.32 6.25 4.47
N TYR A 39 16.72 5.37 3.67
CA TYR A 39 15.47 5.66 2.98
C TYR A 39 14.44 4.57 3.24
N PHE A 40 13.17 4.96 3.28
CA PHE A 40 12.05 4.07 3.53
C PHE A 40 11.08 4.12 2.35
N ASP A 41 10.60 2.96 1.92
CA ASP A 41 9.51 2.89 0.96
C ASP A 41 8.17 3.07 1.67
N SER A 42 7.54 4.20 1.42
CA SER A 42 6.25 4.52 2.01
C SER A 42 5.10 3.68 1.44
N HIS A 43 5.31 2.97 0.33
CA HIS A 43 4.24 2.26 -0.37
C HIS A 43 4.75 1.13 -1.30
N CYS A 44 4.54 -0.12 -0.89
CA CYS A 44 4.77 -1.29 -1.76
C CYS A 44 3.69 -2.37 -1.61
N HIS A 45 3.78 -3.42 -2.42
CA HIS A 45 2.92 -4.61 -2.36
C HIS A 45 3.77 -5.87 -2.31
N LEU A 46 4.29 -6.21 -1.12
CA LEU A 46 5.10 -7.42 -0.93
C LEU A 46 4.26 -8.70 -1.10
N ASP A 47 2.95 -8.61 -0.89
CA ASP A 47 1.98 -9.69 -1.09
C ASP A 47 1.76 -10.07 -2.57
N LEU A 48 2.24 -9.24 -3.49
CA LEU A 48 2.15 -9.47 -4.92
C LEU A 48 3.46 -9.97 -5.55
N LEU A 49 4.55 -10.05 -4.78
CA LEU A 49 5.87 -10.39 -5.31
C LEU A 49 5.93 -11.73 -6.02
N ASN A 50 5.41 -12.78 -5.38
CA ASN A 50 5.44 -14.10 -5.98
C ASN A 50 4.57 -14.18 -7.24
N ARG A 51 3.43 -13.47 -7.25
CA ARG A 51 2.50 -13.46 -8.39
C ARG A 51 3.08 -12.69 -9.59
N ASP A 52 3.63 -11.51 -9.33
CA ASP A 52 4.03 -10.58 -10.38
C ASP A 52 5.50 -10.79 -10.82
N TYR A 53 6.33 -11.41 -9.97
CA TYR A 53 7.78 -11.54 -10.17
C TYR A 53 8.36 -12.92 -9.84
N HIS A 54 7.53 -13.91 -9.48
CA HIS A 54 8.02 -15.25 -9.09
C HIS A 54 9.08 -15.22 -7.97
N CYS A 55 8.95 -14.23 -7.09
CA CYS A 55 9.91 -13.92 -6.05
C CYS A 55 9.35 -14.18 -4.66
N HIS A 56 10.13 -14.89 -3.84
CA HIS A 56 9.83 -15.06 -2.43
C HIS A 56 10.36 -13.86 -1.63
N ILE A 57 9.59 -13.43 -0.62
CA ILE A 57 9.95 -12.28 0.21
C ILE A 57 11.30 -12.46 0.93
N ASP A 58 11.66 -13.71 1.23
CA ASP A 58 12.88 -14.09 1.92
C ASP A 58 14.13 -14.04 1.02
N SER A 59 13.95 -14.07 -0.31
CA SER A 59 15.04 -13.96 -1.29
C SER A 59 15.29 -12.53 -1.74
N ILE A 60 14.60 -11.54 -1.15
CA ILE A 60 14.81 -10.14 -1.49
C ILE A 60 16.10 -9.63 -0.84
N ASN A 61 17.05 -9.22 -1.68
CA ASN A 61 18.18 -8.41 -1.25
C ASN A 61 17.86 -6.92 -1.34
N MET A 62 18.16 -6.20 -0.26
CA MET A 62 17.92 -4.76 -0.17
C MET A 62 19.23 -3.96 -0.30
N PRO A 63 19.20 -2.78 -0.94
CA PRO A 63 20.37 -1.91 -0.99
C PRO A 63 20.85 -1.49 0.40
N LYS A 64 22.14 -1.17 0.53
CA LYS A 64 22.82 -0.88 1.80
C LYS A 64 22.09 0.11 2.72
N TYR A 65 21.44 1.12 2.16
CA TYR A 65 20.78 2.20 2.92
C TYR A 65 19.25 2.05 2.98
N PHE A 66 18.69 0.92 2.58
CA PHE A 66 17.26 0.68 2.72
C PHE A 66 16.91 0.43 4.19
N GLY A 67 16.11 1.32 4.77
CA GLY A 67 15.69 1.25 6.17
C GLY A 67 14.46 0.37 6.40
N GLY A 68 13.60 0.22 5.39
CA GLY A 68 12.36 -0.53 5.50
C GLY A 68 11.22 -0.05 4.61
N CYS A 69 10.03 -0.61 4.79
CA CYS A 69 8.86 -0.21 4.01
C CYS A 69 7.52 -0.34 4.74
N ILE A 70 6.48 0.19 4.08
CA ILE A 70 5.08 -0.03 4.39
C ILE A 70 4.44 -0.82 3.24
N SER A 71 4.08 -2.09 3.49
CA SER A 71 3.41 -2.96 2.51
C SER A 71 1.89 -2.85 2.62
N ASN A 72 1.20 -2.78 1.49
CA ASN A 72 -0.26 -2.65 1.46
C ASN A 72 -0.93 -4.01 1.26
N PHE A 73 -1.78 -4.43 2.21
CA PHE A 73 -2.62 -5.60 2.04
C PHE A 73 -4.04 -5.14 1.72
N CYS A 74 -4.32 -4.95 0.42
CA CYS A 74 -5.61 -4.42 -0.04
C CYS A 74 -6.44 -5.41 -0.88
N PHE A 75 -6.01 -6.67 -0.94
CA PHE A 75 -6.70 -7.77 -1.61
C PHE A 75 -7.06 -8.85 -0.57
N PRO A 76 -8.34 -9.20 -0.36
CA PRO A 76 -8.76 -10.11 0.70
C PRO A 76 -8.06 -11.47 0.70
N ILE A 77 -7.80 -12.01 -0.50
CA ILE A 77 -7.08 -13.27 -0.70
C ILE A 77 -5.65 -13.24 -0.13
N ASN A 78 -5.06 -12.05 -0.03
CA ASN A 78 -3.69 -11.85 0.41
C ASN A 78 -3.57 -11.38 1.86
N TYR A 79 -4.68 -11.12 2.57
CA TYR A 79 -4.63 -10.54 3.90
C TYR A 79 -3.69 -11.29 4.84
N ASN A 80 -3.79 -12.62 4.92
CA ASN A 80 -2.96 -13.42 5.83
C ASN A 80 -1.46 -13.40 5.49
N GLN A 81 -1.05 -12.95 4.30
CA GLN A 81 0.36 -12.85 3.93
C GLN A 81 1.12 -11.79 4.76
N TRP A 82 0.43 -10.95 5.53
CA TRP A 82 1.06 -10.02 6.47
C TRP A 82 2.01 -10.73 7.46
N GLN A 83 1.72 -12.00 7.78
CA GLN A 83 2.54 -12.80 8.69
C GLN A 83 3.94 -13.06 8.11
N ASN A 84 4.07 -13.10 6.78
CA ASN A 84 5.35 -13.27 6.10
C ASN A 84 6.26 -12.05 6.30
N LEU A 85 5.73 -10.91 6.73
CA LEU A 85 6.57 -9.76 7.07
C LEU A 85 7.48 -10.01 8.29
N GLN A 86 7.20 -11.05 9.08
CA GLN A 86 8.03 -11.40 10.24
C GLN A 86 9.37 -12.05 9.84
N SER A 87 9.48 -12.61 8.63
CA SER A 87 10.70 -13.28 8.15
C SER A 87 11.67 -12.34 7.43
N VAL A 88 11.24 -11.12 7.11
CA VAL A 88 12.07 -10.18 6.35
C VAL A 88 13.19 -9.55 7.19
N LYS A 89 14.30 -9.24 6.53
CA LYS A 89 15.54 -8.74 7.18
C LYS A 89 15.57 -7.22 7.40
N PHE A 90 14.48 -6.51 7.08
CA PHE A 90 14.37 -5.05 7.16
C PHE A 90 13.08 -4.66 7.88
N LYS A 91 13.00 -3.41 8.35
CA LYS A 91 11.83 -2.95 9.10
C LYS A 91 10.59 -2.91 8.20
N THR A 92 9.52 -3.57 8.62
CA THR A 92 8.25 -3.59 7.88
C THR A 92 7.11 -3.14 8.77
N HIS A 93 6.24 -2.35 8.16
CA HIS A 93 4.88 -2.12 8.64
C HIS A 93 3.93 -2.42 7.50
N PHE A 94 2.64 -2.37 7.80
CA PHE A 94 1.65 -2.59 6.76
C PHE A 94 0.41 -1.73 6.90
N THR A 95 -0.33 -1.67 5.80
CA THR A 95 -1.67 -1.12 5.75
C THR A 95 -2.65 -2.23 5.42
N ILE A 96 -3.89 -2.09 5.90
CA ILE A 96 -4.96 -3.06 5.63
C ILE A 96 -6.19 -2.31 5.14
N GLY A 97 -6.77 -2.79 4.05
CA GLY A 97 -7.93 -2.17 3.43
C GLY A 97 -8.47 -3.00 2.28
N LEU A 98 -9.33 -2.41 1.47
CA LEU A 98 -9.87 -3.02 0.27
C LEU A 98 -9.73 -2.04 -0.91
N HIS A 99 -8.91 -2.45 -1.87
CA HIS A 99 -8.64 -1.68 -3.08
C HIS A 99 -9.95 -1.39 -3.84
N PRO A 100 -10.14 -0.19 -4.43
CA PRO A 100 -11.39 0.19 -5.10
C PRO A 100 -11.83 -0.77 -6.23
N LYS A 101 -10.87 -1.41 -6.92
CA LYS A 101 -11.15 -2.46 -7.91
C LYS A 101 -11.84 -3.70 -7.33
N CYS A 102 -11.66 -3.97 -6.04
CA CYS A 102 -12.23 -5.10 -5.31
C CYS A 102 -13.44 -4.71 -4.48
N ALA A 103 -14.00 -3.49 -4.65
CA ALA A 103 -15.05 -2.98 -3.76
C ALA A 103 -16.31 -3.86 -3.63
N HIS A 104 -16.60 -4.67 -4.65
CA HIS A 104 -17.70 -5.65 -4.64
C HIS A 104 -17.51 -6.81 -3.64
N LEU A 105 -16.30 -7.01 -3.14
CA LEU A 105 -15.98 -8.01 -2.12
C LEU A 105 -16.15 -7.47 -0.69
N PHE A 106 -16.54 -6.21 -0.52
CA PHE A 106 -16.72 -5.63 0.81
C PHE A 106 -18.02 -6.11 1.45
N ASP A 107 -17.90 -7.14 2.28
CA ASP A 107 -18.96 -7.72 3.09
C ASP A 107 -18.63 -7.65 4.60
N ILE A 108 -19.47 -8.29 5.42
CA ILE A 108 -19.28 -8.33 6.87
C ILE A 108 -17.96 -9.01 7.26
N ASN A 109 -17.56 -10.07 6.55
CA ASN A 109 -16.36 -10.84 6.86
C ASN A 109 -15.10 -10.03 6.54
N THR A 110 -15.07 -9.40 5.37
CA THR A 110 -14.00 -8.50 4.95
C THR A 110 -13.86 -7.33 5.92
N ARG A 111 -14.98 -6.73 6.32
CA ARG A 111 -14.99 -5.65 7.33
C ARG A 111 -14.37 -6.10 8.65
N LEU A 112 -14.84 -7.22 9.21
CA LEU A 112 -14.34 -7.74 10.49
C LEU A 112 -12.85 -8.08 10.41
N LYS A 113 -12.39 -8.62 9.28
CA LYS A 113 -10.98 -8.94 9.07
C LYS A 113 -10.09 -7.70 8.99
N ILE A 114 -10.55 -6.64 8.32
CA ILE A 114 -9.86 -5.33 8.31
C ILE A 114 -9.80 -4.76 9.72
N GLU A 115 -10.91 -4.77 10.46
CA GLU A 115 -10.99 -4.26 11.84
C GLU A 115 -10.06 -5.01 12.79
N ASP A 116 -10.04 -6.35 12.73
CA ASP A 116 -9.16 -7.22 13.50
C ASP A 116 -7.67 -6.92 13.21
N MET A 117 -7.28 -6.96 11.94
CA MET A 117 -5.89 -6.73 11.54
C MET A 117 -5.40 -5.31 11.83
N ALA A 118 -6.30 -4.31 11.80
CA ALA A 118 -5.96 -2.93 12.12
C ALA A 118 -5.57 -2.72 13.60
N THR A 119 -5.89 -3.67 14.48
CA THR A 119 -5.45 -3.66 15.89
C THR A 119 -3.99 -4.09 16.06
N ASN A 120 -3.39 -4.72 15.04
CA ASN A 120 -1.99 -5.12 15.07
C ASN A 120 -1.08 -3.88 15.17
N LYS A 121 -0.07 -3.95 16.04
CA LYS A 121 0.91 -2.87 16.26
C LYS A 121 1.67 -2.48 14.99
N ASP A 122 1.89 -3.42 14.09
CA ASP A 122 2.61 -3.22 12.83
C ASP A 122 1.67 -2.72 11.70
N CYS A 123 0.35 -2.69 11.95
CA CYS A 123 -0.61 -2.05 11.07
C CYS A 123 -0.68 -0.54 11.34
N VAL A 124 -0.17 0.27 10.41
CA VAL A 124 0.01 1.71 10.61
C VAL A 124 -1.05 2.58 9.96
N ALA A 125 -1.87 2.03 9.04
CA ALA A 125 -2.92 2.78 8.34
C ALA A 125 -4.01 1.87 7.75
N ILE A 126 -5.17 2.46 7.45
CA ILE A 126 -6.22 1.82 6.65
C ILE A 126 -5.99 2.12 5.17
N GLY A 127 -5.86 1.09 4.36
CA GLY A 127 -5.72 1.20 2.92
C GLY A 127 -4.92 0.05 2.29
N GLU A 128 -4.68 0.06 0.98
CA GLU A 128 -5.22 1.02 0.03
C GLU A 128 -6.75 1.03 0.00
N CYS A 129 -7.33 2.22 0.08
CA CYS A 129 -8.76 2.47 -0.08
C CYS A 129 -8.96 3.71 -0.97
N GLY A 130 -10.15 3.95 -1.50
CA GLY A 130 -10.40 5.13 -2.32
C GLY A 130 -11.37 4.85 -3.46
N LEU A 131 -11.15 5.52 -4.58
CA LEU A 131 -12.03 5.48 -5.74
C LEU A 131 -11.20 5.33 -7.02
N ASP A 132 -11.57 4.37 -7.84
CA ASP A 132 -11.02 4.17 -9.18
C ASP A 132 -12.21 4.04 -10.13
N TYR A 133 -12.42 4.96 -11.08
CA TYR A 133 -13.57 4.94 -11.98
C TYR A 133 -13.40 4.07 -13.23
N THR A 134 -12.34 3.26 -13.31
CA THR A 134 -12.21 2.24 -14.35
C THR A 134 -13.23 1.10 -14.20
N LYS A 135 -13.56 0.44 -15.32
CA LYS A 135 -14.65 -0.55 -15.44
C LYS A 135 -14.28 -1.89 -14.77
N LYS A 136 -14.51 -2.00 -13.45
CA LYS A 136 -14.46 -3.28 -12.70
C LYS A 136 -15.63 -3.51 -11.74
N CYS A 137 -16.25 -2.45 -11.23
CA CYS A 137 -17.49 -2.53 -10.44
C CYS A 137 -18.23 -1.18 -10.45
N ALA A 138 -19.51 -1.18 -10.05
CA ALA A 138 -20.35 0.01 -10.03
C ALA A 138 -19.79 1.11 -9.11
N VAL A 139 -19.87 2.36 -9.56
CA VAL A 139 -19.38 3.53 -8.79
C VAL A 139 -20.05 3.62 -7.41
N ALA A 140 -21.34 3.32 -7.32
CA ALA A 140 -22.07 3.31 -6.06
C ALA A 140 -21.48 2.32 -5.03
N ILE A 141 -21.06 1.14 -5.47
CA ILE A 141 -20.40 0.13 -4.60
C ILE A 141 -19.06 0.67 -4.14
N LYS A 142 -18.24 1.22 -5.05
CA LYS A 142 -16.93 1.82 -4.71
C LYS A 142 -17.06 2.93 -3.67
N LYS A 143 -18.02 3.85 -3.84
CA LYS A 143 -18.29 4.92 -2.87
C LYS A 143 -18.75 4.39 -1.52
N LYS A 144 -19.65 3.41 -1.49
CA LYS A 144 -20.10 2.77 -0.24
C LYS A 144 -18.93 2.13 0.50
N THR A 145 -18.15 1.30 -0.18
CA THR A 145 -16.97 0.63 0.36
C THR A 145 -15.91 1.62 0.85
N PHE A 146 -15.68 2.71 0.12
CA PHE A 146 -14.77 3.76 0.56
C PHE A 146 -15.26 4.42 1.85
N LYS A 147 -16.54 4.83 1.91
CA LYS A 147 -17.16 5.40 3.12
C LYS A 147 -17.03 4.48 4.33
N ASP A 148 -17.26 3.18 4.15
CA ASP A 148 -17.18 2.22 5.24
C ASP A 148 -15.74 2.06 5.77
N GLN A 149 -14.73 2.10 4.89
CA GLN A 149 -13.32 2.11 5.31
C GLN A 149 -12.92 3.42 6.02
N LEU A 150 -13.45 4.57 5.59
CA LEU A 150 -13.23 5.84 6.29
C LEU A 150 -13.79 5.83 7.71
N LYS A 151 -14.96 5.22 7.93
CA LYS A 151 -15.52 5.05 9.29
C LYS A 151 -14.59 4.20 10.17
N ILE A 152 -14.00 3.13 9.63
CA ILE A 152 -13.04 2.30 10.36
C ILE A 152 -11.81 3.13 10.72
N ALA A 153 -11.24 3.86 9.75
CA ALA A 153 -10.07 4.69 9.96
C ALA A 153 -10.29 5.77 11.02
N ASN A 154 -11.44 6.46 10.98
CA ASN A 154 -11.81 7.46 11.97
C ASN A 154 -11.97 6.86 13.37
N ARG A 155 -12.71 5.74 13.48
CA ARG A 155 -12.96 5.09 14.78
C ARG A 155 -11.69 4.57 15.43
N LEU A 156 -10.71 4.12 14.64
CA LEU A 156 -9.44 3.58 15.14
C LEU A 156 -8.32 4.63 15.20
N ASP A 157 -8.60 5.89 14.85
CA ASP A 157 -7.60 6.96 14.69
C ASP A 157 -6.39 6.52 13.84
N LYS A 158 -6.66 5.76 12.77
CA LYS A 158 -5.63 5.28 11.85
C LYS A 158 -5.56 6.21 10.65
N PRO A 159 -4.36 6.66 10.22
CA PRO A 159 -4.17 7.30 8.93
C PRO A 159 -4.79 6.48 7.78
N ILE A 160 -5.07 7.13 6.65
CA ILE A 160 -5.54 6.44 5.45
C ILE A 160 -4.49 6.47 4.34
N VAL A 161 -4.40 5.39 3.56
CA VAL A 161 -3.67 5.33 2.30
C VAL A 161 -4.66 5.33 1.13
N LEU A 162 -4.62 6.40 0.34
CA LEU A 162 -5.59 6.66 -0.72
C LEU A 162 -5.11 6.26 -2.12
N HIS A 163 -5.91 5.42 -2.78
CA HIS A 163 -5.83 5.12 -4.20
C HIS A 163 -6.89 5.89 -4.97
N LEU A 164 -6.47 6.84 -5.81
CA LEU A 164 -7.36 7.69 -6.60
C LEU A 164 -7.03 7.58 -8.09
N ARG A 165 -8.04 7.31 -8.93
CA ARG A 165 -7.94 7.34 -10.38
C ARG A 165 -9.18 8.00 -10.98
N ASP A 166 -8.99 9.18 -11.57
CA ASP A 166 -10.04 10.05 -12.14
C ASP A 166 -11.18 10.35 -11.16
N SER A 167 -10.85 10.46 -9.87
CA SER A 167 -11.83 10.46 -8.78
C SER A 167 -11.47 11.39 -7.61
N CYS A 168 -10.40 12.19 -7.75
CA CYS A 168 -9.81 12.97 -6.65
C CYS A 168 -10.84 13.86 -5.94
N MET A 169 -11.58 14.68 -6.68
CA MET A 169 -12.56 15.62 -6.10
C MET A 169 -13.65 14.91 -5.29
N ASP A 170 -14.18 13.81 -5.83
CA ASP A 170 -15.24 13.02 -5.18
C ASP A 170 -14.73 12.34 -3.91
N ALA A 171 -13.52 11.77 -3.98
CA ALA A 171 -12.89 11.12 -2.85
C ALA A 171 -12.59 12.12 -1.71
N PHE A 172 -12.10 13.32 -2.03
CA PHE A 172 -11.87 14.36 -1.02
C PHE A 172 -13.18 14.91 -0.44
N HIS A 173 -14.23 15.07 -1.25
CA HIS A 173 -15.55 15.48 -0.74
C HIS A 173 -16.08 14.45 0.26
N ILE A 174 -16.05 13.16 -0.10
CA ILE A 174 -16.44 12.07 0.79
C ILE A 174 -15.52 12.04 2.02
N ALA A 175 -14.20 12.14 1.88
CA ALA A 175 -13.28 12.11 3.02
C ALA A 175 -13.61 13.21 4.06
N LYS A 176 -13.94 14.42 3.61
CA LYS A 176 -14.33 15.54 4.49
C LYS A 176 -15.63 15.28 5.27
N GLU A 177 -16.53 14.45 4.78
CA GLU A 177 -17.76 14.07 5.49
C GLU A 177 -17.50 13.07 6.64
N TYR A 178 -16.47 12.24 6.52
CA TYR A 178 -16.25 11.09 7.43
C TYR A 178 -15.02 11.24 8.33
N LEU A 179 -14.09 12.13 7.98
CA LEU A 179 -12.84 12.33 8.69
C LEU A 179 -12.73 13.76 9.22
N PRO A 180 -12.11 13.97 10.39
CA PRO A 180 -11.76 15.31 10.85
C PRO A 180 -10.72 15.95 9.92
N ALA A 181 -10.66 17.28 9.88
CA ALA A 181 -9.68 18.00 9.06
C ALA A 181 -8.22 17.69 9.44
N SER A 182 -7.97 17.22 10.67
CA SER A 182 -6.65 16.81 11.17
C SER A 182 -6.26 15.38 10.80
N HIS A 183 -7.15 14.61 10.15
CA HIS A 183 -6.89 13.20 9.84
C HIS A 183 -5.72 13.06 8.87
N LYS A 184 -4.79 12.15 9.17
CA LYS A 184 -3.58 11.95 8.36
C LYS A 184 -3.92 11.15 7.10
N ILE A 185 -3.50 11.67 5.95
CA ILE A 185 -3.74 11.06 4.63
C ILE A 185 -2.41 10.87 3.93
N HIS A 186 -2.12 9.63 3.52
CA HIS A 186 -1.06 9.32 2.58
C HIS A 186 -1.68 9.05 1.21
N LEU A 187 -1.46 9.98 0.26
CA LEU A 187 -1.94 9.83 -1.11
C LEU A 187 -0.85 9.16 -1.94
N HIS A 188 -1.05 7.89 -2.29
CA HIS A 188 -0.05 7.17 -3.08
C HIS A 188 -0.27 7.37 -4.59
N CYS A 189 0.83 7.42 -5.36
CA CYS A 189 0.80 7.51 -6.83
C CYS A 189 -0.07 8.68 -7.33
N PHE A 190 0.17 9.88 -6.80
CA PHE A 190 -0.57 11.07 -7.20
C PHE A 190 -0.23 11.47 -8.64
N THR A 191 -1.15 11.22 -9.57
CA THR A 191 -0.99 11.53 -11.01
C THR A 191 -1.90 12.67 -11.50
N SER A 192 -2.67 13.29 -10.60
CA SER A 192 -3.59 14.38 -10.93
C SER A 192 -2.95 15.75 -10.74
N THR A 193 -3.60 16.80 -11.24
CA THR A 193 -3.34 18.19 -10.82
C THR A 193 -4.47 18.63 -9.91
N ILE A 194 -4.16 19.11 -8.70
CA ILE A 194 -5.14 19.85 -7.88
C ILE A 194 -5.13 21.27 -8.45
N LYS A 195 -6.22 21.70 -9.07
CA LYS A 195 -6.42 23.09 -9.47
C LYS A 195 -7.07 23.87 -8.34
#